data_AF-A0A1B0DLT6-F1
#
_entry.id   AF-A0A1B0DLT6-F1
#
_cell.length_a   1.000
_cell.length_b   1.000
_cell.length_c   1.000
_cell.angle_alpha   90.00
_cell.angle_beta   90.00
_cell.angle_gamma   90.00
#
_symmetry.space_group_name_H-M   'P 1'
#
loop_
_entity.id
_entity.type
_entity.pdbx_description
1 polymer ?
#
loop_
_entity_poly.entity_id
_entity_poly.type
_entity_poly.pdbx_seq_one_letter_code
_entity_poly.pdbx_strand_id
1 'polypeptide(L)'
;MGLCKCPKRLVTNLFCFEHRVNVCENCIVTSHPKCIVQSYLQWLKDSDYNSSCVLCGENLDADECVRLICFHVFHWKCINSRQESLPSTTAPGGHSCPTCSEKIFPPVHLVSPVADVLRSRLSQVNWGRNELGLPLLAEEKKEARSVASGSSQGASGVTNTKGKDNWEVYQTPQSHSVLNIDTFN
;
A
#
# COMPACT_ATOMS: atom_id res chain seq x y z
N MET A 1 15.03 1.46 -27.97
CA MET A 1 14.55 0.18 -27.42
C MET A 1 15.70 -0.81 -27.45
N GLY A 2 15.91 -1.62 -26.41
CA GLY A 2 17.06 -2.53 -26.29
C GLY A 2 16.64 -3.95 -25.89
N LEU A 3 17.57 -4.88 -25.87
CA LEU A 3 17.34 -6.25 -25.39
C LEU A 3 17.83 -6.40 -23.96
N CYS A 4 17.01 -6.98 -23.10
CA CYS A 4 17.45 -7.34 -21.76
C CYS A 4 18.61 -8.36 -21.84
N LYS A 5 19.57 -8.23 -20.93
CA LYS A 5 20.76 -9.11 -20.86
C LYS A 5 20.48 -10.48 -20.25
N CYS A 6 19.27 -10.76 -19.78
CA CYS A 6 18.90 -12.08 -19.27
C CYS A 6 18.72 -13.12 -20.39
N PRO A 7 18.70 -14.43 -20.06
CA PRO A 7 18.52 -15.50 -21.04
C PRO A 7 17.25 -15.37 -21.89
N LYS A 8 16.18 -14.76 -21.35
CA LYS A 8 14.91 -14.52 -22.08
C LYS A 8 15.05 -13.49 -23.20
N ARG A 9 16.08 -12.63 -23.18
CA ARG A 9 16.39 -11.60 -24.20
C ARG A 9 15.19 -10.79 -24.66
N LEU A 10 14.29 -10.42 -23.74
CA LEU A 10 13.09 -9.66 -24.08
C LEU A 10 13.44 -8.24 -24.53
N VAL A 11 12.72 -7.74 -25.54
CA VAL A 11 12.76 -6.32 -25.93
C VAL A 11 12.20 -5.49 -24.79
N THR A 12 12.87 -4.39 -24.46
CA THR A 12 12.51 -3.51 -23.36
C THR A 12 12.93 -2.08 -23.66
N ASN A 13 12.16 -1.11 -23.16
CA ASN A 13 12.57 0.28 -23.09
C ASN A 13 13.13 0.64 -21.70
N LEU A 14 13.14 -0.29 -20.73
CA LEU A 14 13.60 -0.06 -19.37
C LEU A 14 15.12 -0.24 -19.27
N PHE A 15 15.73 0.56 -18.41
CA PHE A 15 17.17 0.62 -18.20
C PHE A 15 17.48 0.82 -16.72
N CYS A 16 18.38 -0.01 -16.19
CA CYS A 16 18.87 0.13 -14.82
C CYS A 16 20.03 1.13 -14.80
N PHE A 17 19.89 2.20 -14.04
CA PHE A 17 20.87 3.30 -14.00
C PHE A 17 22.13 2.91 -13.24
N GLU A 18 21.97 2.13 -12.16
CA GLU A 18 23.08 1.61 -11.35
C GLU A 18 23.98 0.66 -12.16
N HIS A 19 23.38 -0.32 -12.83
CA HIS A 19 24.12 -1.37 -13.53
C HIS A 19 24.40 -1.03 -14.99
N ARG A 20 23.81 0.05 -15.52
CA ARG A 20 23.95 0.53 -16.90
C ARG A 20 23.61 -0.54 -17.95
N VAL A 21 22.50 -1.25 -17.73
CA VAL A 21 22.00 -2.31 -18.62
C VAL A 21 20.50 -2.23 -18.87
N ASN A 22 20.06 -2.67 -20.05
CA ASN A 22 18.66 -2.89 -20.34
C ASN A 22 18.11 -4.06 -19.50
N VAL A 23 16.94 -3.85 -18.89
CA VAL A 23 16.29 -4.80 -17.98
C VAL A 23 14.84 -5.03 -18.40
N CYS A 24 14.36 -6.28 -18.33
CA CYS A 24 12.93 -6.59 -18.49
C CYS A 24 12.27 -6.68 -17.12
N GLU A 25 10.94 -6.64 -17.07
CA GLU A 25 10.19 -6.66 -15.79
C GLU A 25 10.50 -7.88 -14.91
N ASN A 26 10.77 -9.04 -15.51
CA ASN A 26 11.21 -10.22 -14.76
C ASN A 26 12.49 -9.93 -13.98
N CYS A 27 13.49 -9.31 -14.63
CA CYS A 27 14.77 -8.98 -13.99
C CYS A 27 14.63 -7.86 -12.97
N ILE A 28 13.72 -6.90 -13.20
CA ILE A 28 13.43 -5.83 -12.26
C ILE A 28 12.95 -6.40 -10.94
N VAL A 29 12.12 -7.44 -10.98
CA VAL A 29 11.62 -8.11 -9.77
C VAL A 29 12.69 -8.98 -9.11
N THR A 30 13.44 -9.78 -9.88
CA THR A 30 14.31 -10.82 -9.30
C THR A 30 15.73 -10.35 -8.97
N SER A 31 16.27 -9.44 -9.76
CA SER A 31 17.70 -9.10 -9.75
C SER A 31 17.97 -7.61 -9.58
N HIS A 32 16.96 -6.77 -9.81
CA HIS A 32 17.02 -5.33 -9.60
C HIS A 32 15.87 -4.80 -8.74
N PRO A 33 15.50 -5.46 -7.61
CA PRO A 33 14.32 -5.08 -6.84
C PRO A 33 14.40 -3.66 -6.29
N LYS A 34 15.61 -3.21 -5.92
CA LYS A 34 15.88 -1.89 -5.33
C LYS A 34 16.45 -0.86 -6.31
N CYS A 35 16.91 -1.30 -7.49
CA CYS A 35 17.66 -0.41 -8.36
C CYS A 35 16.81 0.74 -8.93
N ILE A 36 17.44 1.87 -9.24
CA ILE A 36 16.78 2.91 -10.03
C ILE A 36 16.66 2.44 -11.49
N VAL A 37 15.41 2.29 -11.94
CA VAL A 37 15.06 1.83 -13.28
C VAL A 37 14.07 2.81 -13.89
N GLN A 38 14.41 3.34 -15.06
CA GLN A 38 13.55 4.23 -15.84
C GLN A 38 13.69 3.91 -17.33
N SER A 39 13.10 4.73 -18.20
CA SER A 39 13.25 4.54 -19.65
C SER A 39 14.70 4.78 -20.09
N TYR A 40 15.14 4.04 -21.11
CA TYR A 40 16.43 4.23 -21.76
C TYR A 40 16.59 5.65 -22.33
N LEU A 41 15.50 6.26 -22.79
CA LEU A 41 15.52 7.66 -23.25
C LEU A 41 15.83 8.62 -22.11
N GLN A 42 15.34 8.35 -20.91
CA GLN A 42 15.66 9.18 -19.74
C GLN A 42 17.13 9.05 -19.38
N TRP A 43 17.69 7.84 -19.38
CA TRP A 43 19.12 7.61 -19.14
C TRP A 43 20.03 8.36 -20.14
N LEU A 44 19.65 8.40 -21.42
CA LEU A 44 20.38 9.16 -22.45
C LEU A 44 20.32 10.67 -22.24
N LYS A 45 19.22 11.18 -21.67
CA LYS A 45 19.05 12.62 -21.39
C LYS A 45 19.78 13.03 -20.11
N ASP A 46 19.66 12.20 -19.08
CA ASP A 46 20.22 12.41 -17.76
C ASP A 46 20.51 11.04 -17.14
N SER A 47 21.80 10.74 -16.94
CA SER A 47 22.24 9.48 -16.37
C SER A 47 22.39 9.52 -14.84
N ASP A 48 22.20 10.69 -14.23
CA ASP A 48 22.28 10.84 -12.78
C ASP A 48 21.07 10.17 -12.13
N TYR A 49 21.29 9.60 -10.94
CA TYR A 49 20.25 8.94 -10.18
C TYR A 49 20.47 9.11 -8.68
N ASN A 50 19.39 9.01 -7.92
CA ASN A 50 19.40 9.01 -6.46
C ASN A 50 18.85 7.66 -5.96
N SER A 51 19.68 6.89 -5.25
CA SER A 51 19.33 5.59 -4.66
C SER A 51 18.76 5.71 -3.24
N SER A 52 18.16 6.86 -2.90
CA SER A 52 17.56 7.12 -1.60
C SER A 52 16.04 7.11 -1.68
N CYS A 53 15.38 6.61 -0.64
CA CYS A 53 13.94 6.65 -0.54
C CYS A 53 13.47 8.11 -0.36
N VAL A 54 12.62 8.59 -1.28
CA VAL A 54 12.11 9.97 -1.27
C VAL A 54 11.30 10.31 0.01
N LEU A 55 10.80 9.31 0.72
CA LEU A 55 9.96 9.51 1.92
C LEU A 55 10.76 9.70 3.21
N CYS A 56 11.94 9.08 3.35
CA CYS A 56 12.77 9.18 4.55
C CYS A 56 14.17 9.75 4.31
N GLY A 57 14.61 9.85 3.05
CA GLY A 57 15.94 10.32 2.68
C GLY A 57 17.06 9.29 2.85
N GLU A 58 16.80 8.13 3.45
CA GLU A 58 17.80 7.07 3.62
C GLU A 58 17.98 6.23 2.35
N ASN A 59 19.14 5.58 2.24
CA ASN A 59 19.46 4.71 1.11
C ASN A 59 18.47 3.53 1.02
N LEU A 60 18.03 3.17 -0.20
CA LEU A 60 17.09 2.08 -0.46
C LEU A 60 17.60 0.69 -0.01
N ASP A 61 18.92 0.53 0.16
CA ASP A 61 19.49 -0.71 0.67
C ASP A 61 19.28 -0.90 2.17
N ALA A 62 18.93 0.16 2.91
CA ALA A 62 18.80 0.14 4.37
C ALA A 62 17.62 -0.72 4.88
N ASP A 63 16.52 -0.83 4.14
CA ASP A 63 15.34 -1.59 4.56
C ASP A 63 14.67 -2.33 3.39
N GLU A 64 13.60 -3.06 3.65
CA GLU A 64 12.80 -3.69 2.62
C GLU A 64 12.10 -2.64 1.75
N CYS A 65 12.16 -2.83 0.43
CA CYS A 65 11.55 -1.93 -0.53
C CYS A 65 10.34 -2.54 -1.23
N VAL A 66 9.48 -1.67 -1.73
CA VAL A 66 8.46 -2.00 -2.71
C VAL A 66 8.66 -1.14 -3.95
N ARG A 67 8.48 -1.75 -5.11
CA ARG A 67 8.44 -1.07 -6.40
C ARG A 67 6.99 -0.93 -6.85
N LEU A 68 6.60 0.27 -7.24
CA LEU A 68 5.29 0.54 -7.83
C LEU A 68 5.29 0.21 -9.33
N ILE A 69 4.10 0.14 -9.95
CA ILE A 69 3.98 -0.10 -11.41
C ILE A 69 4.58 1.03 -12.26
N CYS A 70 4.72 2.23 -11.69
CA CYS A 70 5.45 3.35 -12.30
C CYS A 70 6.98 3.24 -12.17
N PHE A 71 7.47 2.10 -11.67
CA PHE A 71 8.88 1.75 -11.42
C PHE A 71 9.60 2.54 -10.30
N HIS A 72 8.97 3.52 -9.66
CA HIS A 72 9.52 4.14 -8.46
C HIS A 72 9.60 3.17 -7.28
N VAL A 73 10.67 3.30 -6.49
CA VAL A 73 10.99 2.42 -5.36
C VAL A 73 10.93 3.22 -4.07
N PHE A 74 10.31 2.63 -3.05
CA PHE A 74 10.22 3.19 -1.71
C PHE A 74 10.52 2.11 -0.69
N HIS A 75 11.00 2.48 0.49
CA HIS A 75 10.91 1.57 1.63
C HIS A 75 9.44 1.23 1.89
N TRP A 76 9.19 -0.05 2.13
CA TRP A 76 7.84 -0.55 2.38
C TRP A 76 7.22 0.16 3.58
N LYS A 77 7.94 0.26 4.69
CA LYS A 77 7.47 0.92 5.92
C LYS A 77 7.06 2.37 5.64
N CYS A 78 7.85 3.10 4.84
CA CYS A 78 7.59 4.50 4.54
C CYS A 78 6.32 4.69 3.70
N ILE A 79 6.18 3.95 2.61
CA ILE A 79 4.97 4.08 1.77
C ILE A 79 3.75 3.54 2.50
N ASN A 80 3.87 2.45 3.26
CA ASN A 80 2.78 1.88 4.03
C ASN A 80 2.26 2.88 5.08
N SER A 81 3.15 3.44 5.90
CA SER A 81 2.78 4.44 6.90
C SER A 81 2.10 5.67 6.28
N ARG A 82 2.57 6.13 5.11
CA ARG A 82 1.94 7.23 4.39
C ARG A 82 0.52 6.88 3.95
N GLN A 83 0.30 5.71 3.34
CA GLN A 83 -1.02 5.32 2.85
C GLN A 83 -2.00 5.01 3.98
N GLU A 84 -1.52 4.42 5.08
CA GLU A 84 -2.33 4.19 6.29
C GLU A 84 -2.75 5.48 6.99
N SER A 85 -1.98 6.56 6.84
CA SER A 85 -2.35 7.88 7.40
C SER A 85 -3.46 8.60 6.63
N LEU A 86 -3.83 8.11 5.44
CA LEU A 86 -4.94 8.66 4.67
C LEU A 86 -6.29 8.25 5.30
N PRO A 87 -7.36 9.04 5.09
CA PRO A 87 -8.69 8.68 5.59
C PRO A 87 -9.14 7.30 5.11
N SER A 88 -9.88 6.55 5.94
CA SER A 88 -10.43 5.24 5.56
C SER A 88 -11.44 5.30 4.40
N THR A 89 -11.93 6.49 4.06
CA THR A 89 -12.80 6.75 2.90
C THR A 89 -12.02 7.09 1.62
N THR A 90 -10.69 6.96 1.63
CA THR A 90 -9.85 7.23 0.46
C THR A 90 -10.20 6.25 -0.64
N ALA A 91 -10.72 6.77 -1.75
CA ALA A 91 -11.00 5.98 -2.94
C ALA A 91 -9.69 5.42 -3.56
N PRO A 92 -9.75 4.37 -4.40
CA PRO A 92 -8.57 3.79 -5.05
C PRO A 92 -7.70 4.81 -5.78
N GLY A 93 -8.32 5.83 -6.39
CA GLY A 93 -7.63 6.91 -7.08
C GLY A 93 -6.86 7.88 -6.16
N GLY A 94 -7.18 7.91 -4.87
CA GLY A 94 -6.48 8.71 -3.86
C GLY A 94 -5.15 8.11 -3.43
N HIS A 95 -4.94 6.81 -3.65
CA HIS A 95 -3.66 6.15 -3.41
C HIS A 95 -2.71 6.33 -4.59
N SER A 96 -1.90 7.38 -4.52
CA SER A 96 -0.98 7.78 -5.58
C SER A 96 0.49 7.75 -5.15
N CYS A 97 1.34 7.49 -6.13
CA CYS A 97 2.80 7.53 -6.01
C CYS A 97 3.26 8.93 -5.57
N PRO A 98 4.05 9.05 -4.48
CA PRO A 98 4.55 10.35 -4.02
C PRO A 98 5.41 11.11 -5.03
N THR A 99 6.00 10.42 -6.02
CA THR A 99 6.95 11.02 -6.97
C THR A 99 6.29 11.47 -8.27
N CYS A 100 5.37 10.69 -8.84
CA CYS A 100 4.75 10.99 -10.15
C CYS A 100 3.22 11.08 -10.11
N SER A 101 2.60 10.92 -8.94
CA SER A 101 1.15 10.93 -8.75
C SER A 101 0.37 9.86 -9.53
N GLU A 102 1.05 8.90 -10.18
CA GLU A 102 0.40 7.73 -10.77
C GLU A 102 -0.25 6.84 -9.71
N LYS A 103 -1.30 6.12 -10.10
CA LYS A 103 -2.03 5.22 -9.21
C LYS A 103 -1.13 4.10 -8.70
N ILE A 104 -1.20 3.82 -7.40
CA ILE A 104 -0.45 2.71 -6.78
C ILE A 104 -1.02 1.37 -7.23
N PHE A 105 -2.35 1.26 -7.32
CA PHE A 105 -3.03 0.01 -7.62
C PHE A 105 -2.90 -0.36 -9.10
N PRO A 106 -2.36 -1.56 -9.42
CA PRO A 106 -2.33 -2.05 -10.79
C PRO A 106 -3.74 -2.25 -11.35
N PRO A 107 -4.01 -1.88 -12.61
CA PRO A 107 -5.25 -2.24 -13.29
C PRO A 107 -5.51 -3.75 -13.20
N VAL A 108 -6.75 -4.18 -13.04
CA VAL A 108 -7.10 -5.60 -12.83
C VAL A 108 -6.60 -6.49 -13.97
N HIS A 109 -6.68 -6.00 -15.21
CA HIS A 109 -6.29 -6.74 -16.41
C HIS A 109 -4.80 -6.61 -16.76
N LEU A 110 -4.02 -5.86 -15.97
CA LEU A 110 -2.59 -5.71 -16.22
C LEU A 110 -1.85 -6.99 -15.82
N VAL A 111 -1.26 -7.67 -16.80
CA VAL A 111 -0.38 -8.83 -16.60
C VAL A 111 1.06 -8.35 -16.66
N SER A 112 1.72 -8.29 -15.50
CA SER A 112 3.09 -7.80 -15.34
C SER A 112 3.70 -8.41 -14.08
N PRO A 113 4.93 -8.97 -14.14
CA PRO A 113 5.62 -9.45 -12.94
C PRO A 113 5.72 -8.41 -11.82
N VAL A 114 5.87 -7.12 -12.17
CA VAL A 114 5.91 -6.03 -11.18
C VAL A 114 4.54 -5.83 -10.54
N ALA A 115 3.48 -5.85 -11.35
CA ALA A 115 2.11 -5.75 -10.84
C ALA A 115 1.76 -6.92 -9.92
N ASP A 116 2.17 -8.14 -10.24
CA ASP A 116 1.88 -9.34 -9.45
C ASP A 116 2.56 -9.29 -8.07
N VAL A 117 3.84 -8.91 -8.03
CA VAL A 117 4.56 -8.71 -6.76
C VAL A 117 3.94 -7.58 -5.95
N LEU A 118 3.55 -6.48 -6.59
CA LEU A 118 2.90 -5.37 -5.91
C LEU A 118 1.54 -5.78 -5.32
N ARG A 119 0.68 -6.49 -6.07
CA ARG A 119 -0.59 -7.03 -5.56
C ARG A 119 -0.38 -7.96 -4.37
N SER A 120 0.61 -8.86 -4.46
CA SER A 120 0.98 -9.77 -3.37
C SER A 120 1.43 -9.01 -2.11
N ARG A 121 2.08 -7.86 -2.28
CA ARG A 121 2.47 -7.02 -1.15
C ARG A 121 1.28 -6.24 -0.56
N LEU A 122 0.45 -5.66 -1.41
CA LEU A 122 -0.74 -4.90 -1.01
C LEU A 122 -1.80 -5.76 -0.30
N SER A 123 -1.87 -7.06 -0.62
CA SER A 123 -2.77 -8.00 0.07
C SER A 123 -2.37 -8.27 1.53
N GLN A 124 -1.29 -7.68 2.03
CA GLN A 124 -0.83 -7.85 3.41
C GLN A 124 -1.31 -6.72 4.34
N VAL A 125 -1.94 -5.67 3.81
CA VAL A 125 -2.33 -4.46 4.56
C VAL A 125 -3.78 -4.08 4.28
N ASN A 126 -4.46 -3.51 5.26
CA ASN A 126 -5.92 -3.29 5.17
C ASN A 126 -6.32 -2.29 4.08
N TRP A 127 -5.58 -1.18 3.91
CA TRP A 127 -5.82 -0.22 2.83
C TRP A 127 -5.60 -0.85 1.45
N GLY A 128 -4.66 -1.80 1.33
CA GLY A 128 -4.45 -2.55 0.09
C GLY A 128 -5.52 -3.61 -0.15
N ARG A 129 -5.95 -4.32 0.90
CA ARG A 129 -6.99 -5.36 0.84
C ARG A 129 -8.35 -4.78 0.46
N ASN A 130 -8.72 -3.63 1.01
CA ASN A 130 -9.97 -2.95 0.70
C ASN A 130 -10.13 -2.73 -0.81
N GLU A 131 -9.07 -2.24 -1.44
CA GLU A 131 -9.05 -1.95 -2.88
C GLU A 131 -8.93 -3.18 -3.76
N LEU A 132 -8.35 -4.26 -3.23
CA LEU A 132 -8.28 -5.56 -3.92
C LEU A 132 -9.55 -6.41 -3.71
N GLY A 133 -10.54 -5.93 -2.96
CA GLY A 133 -11.76 -6.68 -2.64
C GLY A 133 -11.51 -7.90 -1.73
N LEU A 134 -10.45 -7.86 -0.93
CA LEU A 134 -10.07 -8.93 -0.02
C LEU A 134 -10.61 -8.68 1.40
N PRO A 135 -10.94 -9.73 2.18
CA PRO A 135 -11.34 -9.58 3.58
C PRO A 135 -10.27 -8.83 4.39
N LEU A 136 -10.70 -7.85 5.19
CA LEU A 136 -9.80 -7.09 6.06
C LEU A 136 -9.20 -8.00 7.15
N LEU A 137 -7.96 -7.70 7.53
CA LEU A 137 -7.29 -8.31 8.67
C LEU A 137 -7.88 -7.72 9.96
N ALA A 138 -8.06 -8.57 10.98
CA ALA A 138 -8.44 -8.12 12.31
C ALA A 138 -7.38 -7.14 12.84
N GLU A 139 -7.79 -5.96 13.28
CA GLU A 139 -6.87 -5.03 13.91
C GLU A 139 -6.52 -5.55 15.30
N GLU A 140 -5.29 -6.03 15.47
CA GLU A 140 -4.75 -6.22 16.81
C GLU A 140 -4.59 -4.82 17.43
N LYS A 141 -5.49 -4.51 18.35
CA LYS A 141 -5.52 -3.26 19.13
C LYS A 141 -4.14 -3.05 19.75
N LYS A 142 -3.29 -2.22 19.13
CA LYS A 142 -2.08 -1.73 19.78
C LYS A 142 -2.52 -0.79 20.90
N GLU A 143 -2.71 -1.36 22.09
CA GLU A 143 -2.92 -0.59 23.30
C GLU A 143 -1.72 0.35 23.46
N ALA A 144 -2.00 1.64 23.28
CA ALA A 144 -1.06 2.71 23.58
C ALA A 144 -0.73 2.63 25.06
N ARG A 145 0.46 2.10 25.38
CA ARG A 145 1.00 2.10 26.74
C ARG A 145 1.48 3.52 27.06
N SER A 146 0.53 4.41 27.34
CA SER A 146 0.78 5.72 27.94
C SER A 146 1.18 5.52 29.40
N VAL A 147 2.47 5.33 29.67
CA VAL A 147 3.01 5.50 31.02
C VAL A 147 3.21 6.99 31.24
N ALA A 148 2.14 7.65 31.69
CA ALA A 148 2.24 8.96 32.33
C ALA A 148 2.80 8.76 33.74
N SER A 149 4.07 9.13 33.95
CA SER A 149 4.63 9.28 35.30
C SER A 149 4.23 10.66 35.85
N GLY A 150 3.16 10.68 36.65
CA GLY A 150 2.75 11.85 37.45
C GLY A 150 2.28 11.38 38.82
N SER A 151 3.17 11.45 39.81
CA SER A 151 2.89 11.03 41.18
C SER A 151 2.16 12.10 41.99
N SER A 152 1.03 11.67 42.56
CA SER A 152 0.49 11.93 43.91
C SER A 152 0.11 13.35 44.37
N GLN A 153 -1.17 13.45 44.80
CA GLN A 153 -1.72 13.92 46.10
C GLN A 153 -3.06 14.65 45.84
N GLY A 154 -4.17 14.49 46.56
CA GLY A 154 -4.54 13.74 47.74
C GLY A 154 -6.05 13.86 48.03
N ALA A 155 -6.53 12.98 48.91
CA ALA A 155 -7.65 13.07 49.86
C ALA A 155 -9.07 13.59 49.48
N SER A 156 -10.03 12.67 49.69
CA SER A 156 -11.28 12.81 50.48
C SER A 156 -12.49 13.59 49.95
N GLY A 157 -13.66 12.92 49.93
CA GLY A 157 -14.97 13.58 49.88
C GLY A 157 -16.14 12.65 49.55
N VAL A 158 -16.95 12.34 50.57
CA VAL A 158 -18.17 11.52 50.59
C VAL A 158 -19.31 12.13 49.73
N THR A 159 -20.14 11.33 49.05
CA THR A 159 -21.62 11.23 49.20
C THR A 159 -22.33 10.50 48.05
N ASN A 160 -23.40 9.83 48.45
CA ASN A 160 -24.33 8.93 47.77
C ASN A 160 -25.36 9.67 46.91
N THR A 161 -25.62 9.24 45.66
CA THR A 161 -26.96 9.34 45.04
C THR A 161 -27.18 8.29 43.92
N LYS A 162 -28.03 7.33 44.26
CA LYS A 162 -29.11 6.72 43.45
C LYS A 162 -29.39 7.39 42.09
N GLY A 163 -29.31 6.61 41.01
CA GLY A 163 -29.80 6.96 39.68
C GLY A 163 -29.99 5.71 38.85
N LYS A 164 -31.22 5.19 38.83
CA LYS A 164 -31.72 4.24 37.84
C LYS A 164 -31.69 4.95 36.49
N ASP A 165 -31.30 4.27 35.41
CA ASP A 165 -32.01 4.38 34.14
C ASP A 165 -31.87 3.09 33.33
N ASN A 166 -33.04 2.57 33.00
CA ASN A 166 -33.36 1.37 32.25
C ASN A 166 -33.33 1.73 30.76
N TRP A 167 -32.69 0.92 29.90
CA TRP A 167 -32.95 0.95 28.46
C TRP A 167 -33.35 -0.45 28.01
N GLU A 168 -34.63 -0.74 28.21
CA GLU A 168 -35.33 -1.82 27.54
C GLU A 168 -35.77 -1.36 26.14
N VAL A 169 -35.54 -2.26 25.18
CA VAL A 169 -36.51 -2.65 24.15
C VAL A 169 -36.85 -1.61 23.08
N TYR A 170 -36.45 -1.91 21.83
CA TYR A 170 -37.43 -2.12 20.77
C TYR A 170 -37.00 -3.27 19.86
N GLN A 171 -37.86 -4.29 19.82
CA GLN A 171 -37.86 -5.37 18.86
C GLN A 171 -38.73 -5.00 17.65
N THR A 172 -38.26 -5.45 16.48
CA THR A 172 -39.04 -6.03 15.34
C THR A 172 -39.86 -5.09 14.43
N PRO A 173 -40.42 -5.59 13.31
CA PRO A 173 -39.71 -6.12 12.12
C PRO A 173 -40.36 -5.60 10.81
N GLN A 174 -39.66 -5.45 9.69
CA GLN A 174 -40.36 -5.38 8.38
C GLN A 174 -39.66 -6.13 7.26
N SER A 175 -40.52 -6.82 6.54
CA SER A 175 -40.41 -7.80 5.47
C SER A 175 -40.18 -7.17 4.09
N HIS A 176 -40.20 -8.07 3.08
CA HIS A 176 -40.29 -7.86 1.62
C HIS A 176 -38.93 -7.80 0.91
N SER A 177 -38.64 -8.53 -0.16
CA SER A 177 -39.44 -9.46 -0.99
C SER A 177 -38.48 -10.20 -1.95
N VAL A 178 -38.78 -11.46 -2.23
CA VAL A 178 -38.10 -12.31 -3.23
C VAL A 178 -38.49 -11.83 -4.63
N LEU A 179 -37.53 -11.62 -5.54
CA LEU A 179 -37.78 -11.49 -6.97
C LEU A 179 -37.37 -12.80 -7.65
N ASN A 180 -38.37 -13.46 -8.25
CA ASN A 180 -38.20 -14.58 -9.16
C ASN A 180 -37.57 -14.12 -10.48
N ILE A 181 -36.76 -15.00 -11.05
CA ILE A 181 -36.11 -14.85 -12.35
C ILE A 181 -37.06 -15.41 -13.42
N ASP A 182 -37.48 -14.57 -14.37
CA ASP A 182 -38.17 -15.05 -15.56
C ASP A 182 -37.14 -15.49 -16.61
N THR A 183 -37.32 -16.71 -17.09
CA THR A 183 -36.53 -17.38 -18.12
C THR A 183 -37.02 -16.92 -19.49
N PHE A 184 -36.15 -16.32 -20.29
CA PHE A 184 -36.43 -16.03 -21.70
C PHE A 184 -36.32 -17.31 -22.53
N ASN A 185 -37.34 -17.52 -23.36
CA ASN A 185 -37.33 -18.40 -24.54
C ASN A 185 -37.26 -17.50 -25.78
#